data_AF-A0A2E8EGC8-F1
#
_entry.id   AF-A0A2E8EGC8-F1
#
_cell.length_a   1.000
_cell.length_b   1.000
_cell.length_c   1.000
_cell.angle_alpha   90.00
_cell.angle_beta   90.00
_cell.angle_gamma   90.00
#
_symmetry.space_group_name_H-M   'P 1'
#
loop_
_entity.id
_entity.type
_entity.pdbx_description
1 polymer ?
#
loop_
_entity_poly.entity_id
_entity_poly.type
_entity_poly.pdbx_seq_one_letter_code
_entity_poly.pdbx_strand_id
1 'polypeptide(L)'
;MKITGIKDTLTAKIDMLVGVWEGSVIDIETTGLNPASDEIVTLGFIEDNKLQIIQRTSRDKAEYYNELKEIVINLKAPFYAYNGSFEKRFLHAQLGIEKEFVDVFSPWRIMAESKGQKWPKLDDLVSEPEMYLGLPRITGRECPILWKNYLQTMDRELLTPIMEHNKSDILRTLFLLIQYPELYEKPGKLI
;
A
#
# COMPACT_ATOMS: atom_id res chain seq x y z
N MET A 1 -8.59 10.28 12.39
CA MET A 1 -7.58 10.64 11.36
C MET A 1 -7.23 12.11 11.54
N LYS A 2 -5.98 12.44 11.86
CA LYS A 2 -5.51 13.83 11.75
C LYS A 2 -4.97 14.01 10.33
N ILE A 3 -5.60 14.91 9.57
CA ILE A 3 -5.12 15.30 8.25
C ILE A 3 -4.26 16.55 8.42
N THR A 4 -2.98 16.46 8.07
CA THR A 4 -2.09 17.63 8.02
C THR A 4 -1.66 17.85 6.58
N GLY A 5 -1.77 19.09 6.10
CA GLY A 5 -1.26 19.47 4.78
C GLY A 5 0.12 20.08 4.91
N ILE A 6 1.11 19.49 4.24
CA ILE A 6 2.28 20.22 3.75
C ILE A 6 1.94 20.61 2.30
N LYS A 7 2.62 21.62 1.74
CA LYS A 7 2.28 22.33 0.50
C LYS A 7 1.78 21.44 -0.66
N ASP A 8 2.28 20.20 -0.75
CA ASP A 8 2.07 19.28 -1.86
C ASP A 8 1.52 17.88 -1.47
N THR A 9 1.11 17.69 -0.21
CA THR A 9 0.59 16.40 0.30
C THR A 9 -0.61 16.53 1.24
N LEU A 10 -1.45 15.49 1.23
CA LEU A 10 -2.41 15.18 2.28
C LEU A 10 -1.92 13.97 3.04
N THR A 11 -1.70 14.12 4.35
CA THR A 11 -1.24 13.02 5.19
C THR A 11 -2.31 12.65 6.21
N ALA A 12 -2.73 11.39 6.21
CA ALA A 12 -3.52 10.79 7.27
C ALA A 12 -2.61 10.01 8.23
N LYS A 13 -2.75 10.22 9.55
CA LYS A 13 -2.04 9.46 10.58
C LYS A 13 -3.00 8.84 11.57
N ILE A 14 -2.77 7.57 11.93
CA ILE A 14 -3.57 6.79 12.86
C ILE A 14 -2.65 5.95 13.76
N ASP A 15 -2.77 6.13 15.08
CA ASP A 15 -2.21 5.19 16.06
C ASP A 15 -3.18 4.01 16.20
N MET A 16 -2.68 2.80 15.94
CA MET A 16 -3.45 1.57 15.95
C MET A 16 -3.23 0.80 17.25
N LEU A 17 -4.20 -0.05 17.59
CA LEU A 17 -4.10 -0.97 18.74
C LEU A 17 -3.18 -2.16 18.46
N VAL A 18 -2.99 -2.47 17.17
CA VAL A 18 -2.14 -3.56 16.69
C VAL A 18 -1.21 -3.00 15.63
N GLY A 19 -0.03 -3.59 15.51
CA GLY A 19 1.03 -3.13 14.62
C GLY A 19 1.92 -4.27 14.16
N VAL A 20 3.04 -3.92 13.56
CA VAL A 20 4.08 -4.85 13.10
C VAL A 20 5.30 -4.69 14.02
N TRP A 21 5.80 -5.79 14.56
CA TRP A 21 6.93 -5.76 15.50
C TRP A 21 8.30 -5.71 14.80
N GLU A 22 8.41 -6.29 13.61
CA GLU A 22 9.60 -6.26 12.77
C GLU A 22 9.22 -5.72 11.38
N GLY A 23 10.03 -4.85 10.80
CA GLY A 23 9.78 -4.30 9.46
C GLY A 23 8.60 -3.32 9.36
N SER A 24 8.08 -3.17 8.15
CA SER A 24 6.98 -2.25 7.83
C SER A 24 6.03 -2.87 6.80
N VAL A 25 4.72 -2.68 6.95
CA VAL A 25 3.77 -2.97 5.85
C VAL A 25 3.74 -1.78 4.93
N ILE A 26 3.73 -1.99 3.61
CA ILE A 26 3.73 -0.92 2.61
C ILE A 26 2.78 -1.25 1.47
N ASP A 27 2.15 -0.22 0.93
CA ASP A 27 1.35 -0.27 -0.30
C ASP A 27 1.46 1.07 -1.05
N ILE A 28 1.34 1.03 -2.37
CA ILE A 28 1.38 2.23 -3.22
C ILE A 28 0.22 2.26 -4.21
N GLU A 29 -0.31 3.46 -4.44
CA GLU A 29 -1.21 3.72 -5.56
C GLU A 29 -0.45 4.45 -6.66
N THR A 30 -0.73 4.08 -7.90
CA THR A 30 0.02 4.54 -9.07
C THR A 30 -0.90 4.98 -10.20
N THR A 31 -0.36 5.74 -11.16
CA THR A 31 -1.11 6.13 -12.37
C THR A 31 -1.24 5.00 -13.39
N GLY A 32 -0.58 3.87 -13.18
CA GLY A 32 -0.53 2.74 -14.10
C GLY A 32 0.52 1.71 -13.64
N LEU A 33 0.76 0.69 -14.47
CA LEU A 33 1.53 -0.49 -14.05
C LEU A 33 3.03 -0.43 -14.42
N ASN A 34 3.45 0.53 -15.23
CA ASN A 34 4.82 0.61 -15.75
C ASN A 34 5.66 1.61 -14.94
N PRO A 35 6.61 1.15 -14.11
CA PRO A 35 7.42 2.03 -13.29
C PRO A 35 8.38 2.94 -14.07
N ALA A 36 8.50 2.80 -15.39
CA ALA A 36 9.26 3.74 -16.22
C ALA A 36 8.45 4.95 -16.69
N SER A 37 7.12 4.82 -16.79
CA SER A 37 6.23 5.86 -17.34
C SER A 37 5.14 6.33 -16.38
N ASP A 38 4.79 5.50 -15.40
CA ASP A 38 3.75 5.77 -14.41
C ASP A 38 4.34 6.30 -13.10
N GLU A 39 3.52 7.02 -12.36
CA GLU A 39 3.92 7.73 -11.15
C GLU A 39 3.25 7.14 -9.92
N ILE A 40 3.95 7.21 -8.78
CA ILE A 40 3.37 6.97 -7.47
C ILE A 40 2.55 8.21 -7.11
N VAL A 41 1.30 8.01 -6.68
CA VAL A 41 0.40 9.09 -6.25
C VAL A 41 0.02 8.99 -4.78
N THR A 42 0.11 7.80 -4.20
CA THR A 42 -0.16 7.55 -2.79
C THR A 42 0.86 6.54 -2.28
N LEU A 43 1.41 6.82 -1.11
CA LEU A 43 2.17 5.86 -0.30
C LEU A 43 1.39 5.65 0.99
N GLY A 44 1.16 4.40 1.36
CA GLY A 44 0.75 4.08 2.71
C GLY A 44 1.66 3.06 3.34
N PHE A 45 1.83 3.16 4.65
CA PHE A 45 2.63 2.22 5.41
C PHE A 45 2.20 2.10 6.87
N ILE A 46 2.57 0.97 7.47
CA ILE A 46 2.54 0.75 8.92
C ILE A 46 3.96 0.46 9.38
N GLU A 47 4.44 1.25 10.35
CA GLU A 47 5.64 0.95 11.13
C GLU A 47 5.29 1.00 12.61
N ASP A 48 5.77 0.01 13.37
CA ASP A 48 5.30 -0.25 14.74
C ASP A 48 3.76 -0.33 14.73
N ASN A 49 3.06 0.52 15.47
CA ASN A 49 1.59 0.60 15.49
C ASN A 49 1.04 1.85 14.79
N LYS A 50 1.80 2.48 13.90
CA LYS A 50 1.42 3.76 13.27
C LYS A 50 1.14 3.56 11.80
N LEU A 51 -0.12 3.76 11.41
CA LEU A 51 -0.53 3.84 10.01
C LEU A 51 -0.41 5.26 9.51
N GLN A 52 0.25 5.43 8.38
CA GLN A 52 0.31 6.71 7.65
C GLN A 52 -0.05 6.50 6.18
N ILE A 53 -0.89 7.39 5.66
CA ILE A 53 -1.22 7.47 4.22
C ILE A 53 -0.82 8.86 3.75
N ILE A 54 -0.01 8.94 2.71
CA ILE A 54 0.53 10.16 2.15
C ILE A 54 0.11 10.23 0.70
N GLN A 55 -0.78 11.17 0.42
CA GLN A 55 -1.38 11.40 -0.88
C GLN A 55 -0.79 12.66 -1.50
N ARG A 56 -0.27 12.55 -2.72
CA ARG A 56 0.17 13.72 -3.50
C ARG A 56 -1.02 14.63 -3.81
N THR A 57 -0.82 15.94 -3.75
CA THR A 57 -1.78 16.97 -4.20
C THR A 57 -1.24 17.87 -5.30
N SER A 58 0.05 17.80 -5.60
CA SER A 58 0.71 18.65 -6.58
C SER A 58 0.71 18.04 -7.98
N ARG A 59 0.69 18.90 -9.01
CA ARG A 59 0.93 18.50 -10.41
C ARG A 59 2.38 18.13 -10.67
N ASP A 60 3.33 18.78 -10.02
CA ASP A 60 4.74 18.40 -10.06
C ASP A 60 5.01 17.31 -9.01
N LYS A 61 5.79 16.29 -9.36
CA LYS A 61 6.13 15.18 -8.46
C LYS A 61 7.40 15.38 -7.66
N ALA A 62 8.24 16.36 -8.00
CA ALA A 62 9.60 16.46 -7.46
C ALA A 62 9.63 16.52 -5.92
N GLU A 63 8.92 17.48 -5.32
CA GLU A 63 8.88 17.63 -3.85
C GLU A 63 8.23 16.42 -3.17
N TYR A 64 7.13 15.91 -3.73
CA TYR A 64 6.48 14.70 -3.24
C TYR A 64 7.43 13.49 -3.23
N TYR A 65 8.21 13.30 -4.29
CA TYR A 65 9.14 12.18 -4.40
C TYR A 65 10.35 12.32 -3.49
N ASN A 66 10.83 13.55 -3.28
CA ASN A 66 11.87 13.81 -2.29
C ASN A 66 11.38 13.42 -0.89
N GLU A 67 10.15 13.82 -0.52
CA GLU A 67 9.52 13.44 0.74
C GLU A 67 9.35 11.91 0.85
N LEU A 68 8.81 11.26 -0.19
CA LEU A 68 8.65 9.81 -0.20
C LEU A 68 9.98 9.09 -0.02
N LYS A 69 11.03 9.54 -0.70
CA LYS A 69 12.35 8.92 -0.62
C LYS A 69 12.91 8.98 0.80
N GLU A 70 12.83 10.15 1.44
CA GLU A 70 13.27 10.34 2.82
C GLU A 70 12.45 9.50 3.81
N ILE A 71 11.16 9.32 3.57
CA ILE A 71 10.33 8.47 4.42
C ILE A 71 10.73 7.00 4.24
N VAL A 72 10.71 6.50 3.01
CA VAL A 72 10.90 5.09 2.70
C VAL A 72 12.32 4.61 3.03
N ILE A 73 13.35 5.45 2.89
CA ILE A 73 14.72 5.06 3.29
C ILE A 73 14.84 4.80 4.79
N ASN A 74 14.06 5.53 5.60
CA ASN A 74 14.07 5.44 7.05
C ASN A 74 13.13 4.37 7.62
N LEU A 75 12.21 3.82 6.82
CA LEU A 75 11.35 2.71 7.25
C LEU A 75 12.15 1.43 7.54
N LYS A 76 11.74 0.72 8.60
CA LYS A 76 12.27 -0.59 9.00
C LYS A 76 11.98 -1.64 7.93
N ALA A 77 13.01 -2.40 7.56
CA ALA A 77 12.91 -3.59 6.73
C ALA A 77 12.71 -4.86 7.60
N PRO A 78 12.15 -5.95 7.05
CA PRO A 78 11.67 -6.10 5.68
C PRO A 78 10.38 -5.32 5.42
N PHE A 79 10.12 -5.03 4.15
CA PHE A 79 8.84 -4.48 3.71
C PHE A 79 7.89 -5.62 3.38
N TYR A 80 6.75 -5.64 4.05
CA TYR A 80 5.66 -6.57 3.77
C TYR A 80 4.67 -5.90 2.84
N ALA A 81 4.41 -6.52 1.69
CA ALA A 81 3.45 -6.01 0.71
C ALA A 81 2.73 -7.19 0.04
N TYR A 82 1.46 -6.99 -0.30
CA TYR A 82 0.71 -7.96 -1.07
C TYR A 82 1.12 -7.86 -2.54
N ASN A 83 1.75 -8.91 -3.09
CA ASN A 83 2.41 -8.86 -4.40
C ASN A 83 3.59 -7.87 -4.41
N GLY A 84 4.43 -7.92 -3.37
CA GLY A 84 5.56 -7.00 -3.11
C GLY A 84 6.55 -6.78 -4.25
N SER A 85 6.53 -7.64 -5.26
CA SER A 85 7.27 -7.44 -6.51
C SER A 85 6.87 -6.15 -7.26
N PHE A 86 5.61 -5.73 -7.13
CA PHE A 86 5.10 -4.51 -7.75
C PHE A 86 5.70 -3.27 -7.08
N GLU A 87 5.51 -3.14 -5.77
CA GLU A 87 6.03 -2.04 -4.94
C GLU A 87 7.54 -1.94 -5.11
N LYS A 88 8.25 -3.07 -4.99
CA LYS A 88 9.71 -3.11 -5.12
C LYS A 88 10.20 -2.51 -6.44
N ARG A 89 9.54 -2.82 -7.56
CA ARG A 89 9.94 -2.26 -8.88
C ARG A 89 9.70 -0.75 -8.96
N PHE A 90 8.59 -0.26 -8.42
CA PHE A 90 8.30 1.18 -8.40
C PHE A 90 9.28 1.93 -7.50
N LEU A 91 9.49 1.48 -6.26
CA LEU A 91 10.42 2.14 -5.33
C LEU A 91 11.86 2.12 -5.86
N HIS A 92 12.30 1.04 -6.49
CA HIS A 92 13.61 0.99 -7.12
C HIS A 92 13.70 1.96 -8.31
N ALA A 93 12.78 1.87 -9.27
CA ALA A 93 12.87 2.67 -10.50
C ALA A 93 12.66 4.17 -10.27
N GLN A 94 11.75 4.54 -9.36
CA GLN A 94 11.33 5.93 -9.16
C GLN A 94 12.09 6.62 -8.03
N LEU A 95 12.53 5.89 -6.99
CA LEU A 95 13.18 6.45 -5.80
C LEU A 95 14.63 5.95 -5.60
N GLY A 96 15.07 4.94 -6.36
CA GLY A 96 16.39 4.33 -6.21
C GLY A 96 16.53 3.52 -4.92
N ILE A 97 15.43 3.03 -4.36
CA ILE A 97 15.42 2.33 -3.06
C ILE A 97 15.50 0.82 -3.26
N GLU A 98 16.49 0.21 -2.60
CA GLU A 98 16.65 -1.23 -2.50
C GLU A 98 16.48 -1.66 -1.03
N LYS A 99 15.39 -2.35 -0.73
CA LYS A 99 15.06 -2.90 0.59
C LYS A 99 14.68 -4.38 0.46
N GLU A 100 14.81 -5.13 1.56
CA GLU A 100 14.29 -6.49 1.65
C GLU A 100 12.75 -6.45 1.61
N PHE A 101 12.14 -7.35 0.85
CA PHE A 101 10.69 -7.50 0.76
C PHE A 101 10.28 -8.91 1.15
N VAL A 102 9.18 -9.01 1.88
CA VAL A 102 8.44 -10.26 2.10
C VAL A 102 7.13 -10.14 1.34
N ASP A 103 6.95 -11.00 0.34
CA ASP A 103 5.74 -11.00 -0.49
C ASP A 103 4.61 -11.77 0.20
N VAL A 104 3.65 -11.03 0.74
CA VAL A 104 2.52 -11.57 1.51
C VAL A 104 1.58 -12.42 0.64
N PHE A 105 1.60 -12.19 -0.68
CA PHE A 105 0.79 -12.92 -1.66
C PHE A 105 1.35 -14.32 -1.97
N SER A 106 2.67 -14.50 -1.89
CA SER A 106 3.34 -15.70 -2.40
C SER A 106 2.80 -17.03 -1.83
N PRO A 107 2.57 -17.19 -0.51
CA PRO A 107 1.99 -18.42 0.03
C PRO A 107 0.62 -18.74 -0.55
N TRP A 108 -0.25 -17.74 -0.67
CA TRP A 108 -1.61 -17.89 -1.19
C TRP A 108 -1.62 -18.22 -2.69
N ARG A 109 -0.70 -17.62 -3.46
CA ARG A 109 -0.48 -17.96 -4.87
C ARG A 109 -0.13 -19.43 -5.04
N ILE A 110 0.86 -19.93 -4.28
CA ILE A 110 1.30 -21.33 -4.33
C ILE A 110 0.15 -22.28 -3.97
N MET A 111 -0.62 -21.96 -2.93
CA MET A 111 -1.79 -22.76 -2.55
C MET A 111 -2.85 -22.79 -3.65
N ALA A 112 -3.18 -21.65 -4.25
CA ALA A 112 -4.15 -21.58 -5.35
C ALA A 112 -3.68 -22.37 -6.58
N GLU A 113 -2.40 -22.24 -6.96
CA GLU A 113 -1.78 -23.01 -8.05
C GLU A 113 -1.87 -24.52 -7.81
N SER A 114 -1.56 -24.96 -6.58
CA SER A 114 -1.64 -26.39 -6.22
C SER A 114 -3.05 -26.99 -6.34
N LYS A 115 -4.07 -26.14 -6.26
CA LYS A 115 -5.49 -26.50 -6.36
C LYS A 115 -6.09 -26.22 -7.74
N GLY A 116 -5.31 -25.71 -8.70
CA GLY A 116 -5.81 -25.27 -10.00
C GLY A 116 -6.81 -24.11 -9.91
N GLN A 117 -6.71 -23.29 -8.86
CA GLN A 117 -7.59 -22.16 -8.60
C GLN A 117 -6.99 -20.86 -9.15
N LYS A 118 -7.86 -19.90 -9.46
CA LYS A 118 -7.42 -18.54 -9.77
C LYS A 118 -6.66 -17.97 -8.57
N TRP A 119 -5.59 -17.23 -8.85
CA TRP A 119 -4.87 -16.51 -7.81
C TRP A 119 -5.79 -15.54 -7.08
N PRO A 120 -5.84 -15.61 -5.74
CA PRO A 120 -6.73 -14.75 -4.99
C PRO A 120 -6.21 -13.31 -5.03
N LYS A 121 -7.14 -12.37 -5.15
CA LYS A 121 -6.89 -10.98 -4.79
C LYS A 121 -6.94 -10.83 -3.27
N LEU A 122 -6.49 -9.69 -2.78
CA LEU A 122 -6.51 -9.40 -1.35
C LEU A 122 -7.95 -9.37 -0.78
N ASP A 123 -8.91 -8.87 -1.55
CA ASP A 123 -10.33 -8.84 -1.18
C ASP A 123 -11.03 -10.22 -1.27
N ASP A 124 -10.46 -11.18 -2.01
CA ASP A 124 -10.90 -12.58 -1.99
C ASP A 124 -10.51 -13.28 -0.66
N LEU A 125 -9.42 -12.83 -0.01
CA LEU A 125 -8.88 -13.42 1.23
C LEU A 125 -9.38 -12.70 2.48
N VAL A 126 -9.58 -11.38 2.41
CA VAL A 126 -9.97 -10.55 3.55
C VAL A 126 -11.13 -9.64 3.17
N SER A 127 -12.35 -10.04 3.53
CA SER A 127 -13.56 -9.27 3.29
C SER A 127 -13.71 -8.09 4.24
N GLU A 128 -14.36 -7.02 3.79
CA GLU A 128 -14.73 -5.86 4.61
C GLU A 128 -16.25 -5.68 4.71
N PRO A 129 -16.78 -5.00 5.74
CA PRO A 129 -18.20 -4.72 5.88
C PRO A 129 -18.82 -4.04 4.65
N GLU A 130 -18.10 -3.14 4.01
CA GLU A 130 -18.52 -2.45 2.80
C GLU A 130 -18.80 -3.43 1.65
N MET A 131 -18.03 -4.51 1.54
CA MET A 131 -18.28 -5.57 0.54
C MET A 131 -19.56 -6.33 0.85
N TYR A 132 -19.78 -6.65 2.12
CA TYR A 132 -20.97 -7.37 2.57
C TYR A 132 -22.25 -6.53 2.40
N LEU A 133 -22.17 -5.24 2.74
CA LEU A 133 -23.29 -4.30 2.67
C LEU A 133 -23.49 -3.70 1.27
N GLY A 134 -22.60 -3.99 0.31
CA GLY A 134 -22.64 -3.42 -1.03
C GLY A 134 -22.45 -1.90 -1.04
N LEU A 135 -21.66 -1.37 -0.10
CA LEU A 135 -21.34 0.05 -0.05
C LEU A 135 -20.35 0.42 -1.18
N PRO A 136 -20.42 1.67 -1.70
CA PRO A 136 -19.51 2.12 -2.74
C PRO A 136 -18.04 2.00 -2.32
N ARG A 137 -17.23 1.42 -3.20
CA ARG A 137 -15.78 1.27 -3.07
C ARG A 137 -15.14 1.43 -4.43
N ILE A 138 -13.86 1.75 -4.43
CA ILE A 138 -13.06 1.76 -5.65
C ILE A 138 -12.12 0.55 -5.64
N THR A 139 -11.61 0.22 -6.82
CA THR A 139 -10.52 -0.72 -7.04
C THR A 139 -9.27 0.03 -7.50
N GLY A 140 -8.09 -0.59 -7.41
CA GLY A 140 -6.85 0.02 -7.90
C GLY A 140 -6.87 0.43 -9.38
N ARG A 141 -7.78 -0.12 -10.19
CA ARG A 141 -7.97 0.29 -11.59
C ARG A 141 -8.62 1.68 -11.73
N GLU A 142 -9.32 2.14 -10.71
CA GLU A 142 -10.02 3.43 -10.69
C GLU A 142 -9.12 4.55 -10.16
N CYS A 143 -8.06 4.22 -9.40
CA CYS A 143 -7.10 5.20 -8.87
C CYS A 143 -6.51 6.13 -9.96
N PRO A 144 -6.05 5.64 -11.13
CA PRO A 144 -5.56 6.52 -12.20
C PRO A 144 -6.60 7.51 -12.71
N ILE A 145 -7.86 7.08 -12.81
CA ILE A 145 -8.97 7.90 -13.32
C ILE A 145 -9.29 9.01 -12.31
N LEU A 146 -9.40 8.66 -11.03
CA LEU A 146 -9.65 9.62 -9.96
C LEU A 146 -8.52 10.64 -9.84
N TRP A 147 -7.26 10.19 -9.90
CA TRP A 147 -6.10 11.08 -9.91
C TRP A 147 -6.13 12.04 -11.10
N LYS A 148 -6.41 11.53 -12.31
CA LYS A 148 -6.52 12.36 -13.51
C LYS A 148 -7.63 13.41 -13.37
N ASN A 149 -8.80 13.02 -12.87
CA ASN A 149 -9.92 13.92 -12.65
C ASN A 149 -9.57 14.98 -11.60
N TYR A 150 -8.90 14.58 -10.50
CA TYR A 150 -8.38 15.50 -9.51
C TYR A 150 -7.46 16.54 -10.14
N LEU A 151 -6.50 16.14 -10.97
CA LEU A 151 -5.60 17.10 -11.62
C LEU A 151 -6.35 18.06 -12.55
N GLN A 152 -7.51 17.67 -13.10
CA GLN A 152 -8.32 18.54 -13.96
C GLN A 152 -9.18 19.53 -13.16
N THR A 153 -9.78 19.09 -12.07
CA THR A 153 -10.76 19.88 -11.31
C THR A 153 -10.16 20.54 -10.06
N MET A 154 -9.04 20.01 -9.57
CA MET A 154 -8.45 20.25 -8.26
C MET A 154 -9.40 19.95 -7.08
N ASP A 155 -10.44 19.14 -7.33
CA ASP A 155 -11.41 18.74 -6.31
C ASP A 155 -10.82 17.67 -5.39
N ARG A 156 -10.47 18.07 -4.17
CA ARG A 156 -9.80 17.22 -3.18
C ARG A 156 -10.65 16.02 -2.74
N GLU A 157 -11.97 16.07 -2.88
CA GLU A 157 -12.83 14.93 -2.53
C GLU A 157 -12.54 13.70 -3.41
N LEU A 158 -11.99 13.90 -4.61
CA LEU A 158 -11.57 12.80 -5.50
C LEU A 158 -10.35 12.02 -4.97
N LEU A 159 -9.59 12.58 -4.02
CA LEU A 159 -8.44 11.92 -3.42
C LEU A 159 -8.84 11.00 -2.26
N THR A 160 -9.96 11.27 -1.60
CA THR A 160 -10.43 10.48 -0.45
C THR A 160 -10.60 9.01 -0.79
N PRO A 161 -11.27 8.61 -1.90
CA PRO A 161 -11.41 7.20 -2.25
C PRO A 161 -10.08 6.50 -2.51
N ILE A 162 -9.08 7.20 -3.07
CA ILE A 162 -7.72 6.65 -3.29
C ILE A 162 -7.05 6.34 -1.95
N MET A 163 -7.07 7.31 -1.03
CA MET A 163 -6.51 7.13 0.32
C MET A 163 -7.20 6.01 1.09
N GLU A 164 -8.53 5.90 0.98
CA GLU A 164 -9.31 4.86 1.64
C GLU A 164 -9.05 3.47 1.05
N HIS A 165 -8.85 3.35 -0.27
CA HIS A 165 -8.45 2.10 -0.91
C HIS A 165 -7.08 1.61 -0.42
N ASN A 166 -6.07 2.48 -0.47
CA ASN A 166 -4.72 2.19 0.01
C ASN A 166 -4.71 1.80 1.49
N LYS A 167 -5.49 2.51 2.32
CA LYS A 167 -5.68 2.17 3.73
C LYS A 167 -6.28 0.76 3.91
N SER A 168 -7.33 0.44 3.16
CA SER A 168 -7.98 -0.89 3.18
C SER A 168 -6.96 -2.00 2.86
N ASP A 169 -6.18 -1.82 1.79
CA ASP A 169 -5.26 -2.87 1.33
C ASP A 169 -4.07 -3.07 2.29
N ILE A 170 -3.58 -2.00 2.91
CA ILE A 170 -2.59 -2.09 4.00
C ILE A 170 -3.15 -2.83 5.21
N LEU A 171 -4.37 -2.51 5.64
CA LEU A 171 -4.99 -3.15 6.81
C LEU A 171 -5.28 -4.64 6.57
N ARG A 172 -5.69 -5.00 5.35
CA ARG A 172 -5.88 -6.41 4.97
C ARG A 172 -4.56 -7.16 4.88
N THR A 173 -3.51 -6.52 4.37
CA THR A 173 -2.16 -7.09 4.37
C THR A 173 -1.68 -7.32 5.79
N LEU A 174 -1.87 -6.35 6.70
CA LEU A 174 -1.59 -6.51 8.13
C LEU A 174 -2.39 -7.66 8.74
N PHE A 175 -3.68 -7.79 8.42
CA PHE A 175 -4.53 -8.88 8.90
C PHE A 175 -3.94 -10.24 8.53
N LEU A 176 -3.52 -10.43 7.28
CA LEU A 176 -2.90 -11.70 6.85
C LEU A 176 -1.61 -12.00 7.63
N LEU A 177 -0.78 -10.98 7.87
CA LEU A 177 0.46 -11.14 8.66
C LEU A 177 0.19 -11.55 10.10
N ILE A 178 -0.82 -10.95 10.75
CA ILE A 178 -1.17 -11.25 12.14
C ILE A 178 -1.85 -12.62 12.24
N GLN A 179 -2.72 -12.94 11.28
CA GLN A 179 -3.55 -14.15 11.34
C GLN A 179 -2.77 -15.40 10.93
N TYR A 180 -1.75 -15.26 10.08
CA TYR A 180 -0.95 -16.37 9.52
C TYR A 180 0.56 -16.08 9.55
N PRO A 181 1.14 -15.69 10.69
CA PRO A 181 2.55 -15.28 10.78
C PRO A 181 3.52 -16.38 10.33
N GLU A 182 3.18 -17.65 10.55
CA GLU A 182 3.98 -18.81 10.18
C GLU A 182 4.24 -18.94 8.68
N LEU A 183 3.40 -18.31 7.84
CA LEU A 183 3.58 -18.28 6.38
C LEU A 183 4.67 -17.31 5.92
N TYR A 184 5.11 -16.40 6.82
CA TYR A 184 5.97 -15.26 6.49
C TYR A 184 7.25 -15.21 7.33
N GLU A 185 7.36 -16.05 8.36
CA GLU A 185 8.60 -16.25 9.09
C GLU A 185 9.65 -16.96 8.22
N LYS A 186 10.92 -16.52 8.33
CA LYS A 186 12.02 -17.23 7.67
C LYS A 186 12.12 -18.65 8.27
N PRO A 187 12.18 -19.72 7.45
CA PRO A 187 12.34 -21.07 7.96
C PRO A 187 13.65 -21.16 8.77
N GLY A 188 13.56 -21.34 10.08
CA GLY A 188 14.71 -21.45 10.98
C GLY A 188 14.57 -20.86 12.40
N LYS A 189 13.44 -20.24 12.77
CA LYS A 189 13.15 -19.82 14.16
C LYS A 189 12.05 -20.69 14.80
N LEU A 190 12.26 -22.00 14.86
CA LEU A 190 11.61 -22.84 15.87
C LEU A 190 12.70 -23.17 16.90
N ILE A 191 12.54 -22.60 18.10
CA ILE A 191 13.37 -22.86 19.28
C ILE A 191 13.15 -24.29 19.74
#